data_AF-A0A959NDE8-F1
#
_entry.id   AF-A0A959NDE8-F1
#
_cell.length_a   1.000
_cell.length_b   1.000
_cell.length_c   1.000
_cell.angle_alpha   90.00
_cell.angle_beta   90.00
_cell.angle_gamma   90.00
#
_symmetry.space_group_name_H-M   'P 1'
#
loop_
_entity.id
_entity.type
_entity.pdbx_description
1 polymer ?
#
loop_
_entity_poly.entity_id
_entity_poly.type
_entity_poly.pdbx_seq_one_letter_code
_entity_poly.pdbx_strand_id
1 'polypeptide(L)'
;LFFAIKGDRRDGHQFIATLIEKGVGSFVVSNEFNTRKFKEANFIFVDDTVKALQQLAILHRRKFTIPVIGITGSNGKTIVKEWLYQLLHEDYAIVRSPKSFNSQIGVPLSVWNMNEFHTLAIFEAGISQPGEMEILEQIIQPTIGVLTNIGEAHSSGFDSLEEKEREKKILFRHADIPEALSITDIQKGKWTTITATKDGISFQITIPFNDEASIQNAITCWQVLLHLGYKNETIAKRMQQLTPVNMRLELKKAINHCVLINDSYSADLSSFEIALDFLSLQNSFTRKTVILSDFLESSLPDKILYGRIVESLVKQKVQQVIAIGPRISSALQNNDLLKNITFQSFPSTEKYLEQFLSTQFKEEAILIKGARVFAFEKIVQLLEQKVHQTILEINLNAIVQNVKAYQRYLQPSTKMMAMVKAFAYGSGGAEIAGVLQNENVDYLGVAYVDEGIELRKAGITLPVMVMNADEDSFEALVEYNLEPVLYSFEFLNAFHFYLQQEGLQHFPVHLEIETGMNRLGFPLEEMKELA
;
A
#
# COMPACT_ATOMS: atom_id res chain seq x y z
N LEU A 1 -1.10 22.56 -5.09
CA LEU A 1 -0.85 23.36 -3.87
C LEU A 1 -0.12 22.47 -2.86
N PHE A 2 1.02 22.91 -2.35
CA PHE A 2 1.81 22.18 -1.35
C PHE A 2 1.84 22.95 -0.03
N PHE A 3 1.64 22.27 1.11
CA PHE A 3 1.79 22.85 2.44
C PHE A 3 3.15 22.49 3.02
N ALA A 4 4.02 23.48 3.22
CA ALA A 4 5.33 23.28 3.83
C ALA A 4 5.21 23.20 5.35
N ILE A 5 4.86 22.00 5.84
CA ILE A 5 4.71 21.74 7.29
C ILE A 5 6.08 21.56 7.94
N LYS A 6 6.31 22.28 9.03
CA LYS A 6 7.49 22.11 9.89
C LYS A 6 7.14 21.14 11.02
N GLY A 7 7.73 19.94 10.99
CA GLY A 7 7.63 18.98 12.08
C GLY A 7 8.92 18.90 12.89
N ASP A 8 8.90 18.15 14.00
CA ASP A 8 10.04 18.08 14.94
C ASP A 8 11.33 17.52 14.33
N ARG A 9 11.21 16.71 13.27
CA ARG A 9 12.34 16.02 12.62
C ARG A 9 12.64 16.49 11.20
N ARG A 10 11.67 17.11 10.52
CA ARG A 10 11.77 17.48 9.10
C ARG A 10 11.00 18.76 8.84
N ASP A 11 11.58 19.61 8.01
CA ASP A 11 10.98 20.86 7.58
C ASP A 11 10.53 20.75 6.11
N GLY A 12 9.22 20.85 5.89
CA GLY A 12 8.60 20.78 4.57
C GLY A 12 9.12 21.83 3.59
N HIS A 13 9.67 22.96 4.09
CA HIS A 13 10.22 24.02 3.25
C HIS A 13 11.45 23.57 2.44
N GLN A 14 12.16 22.55 2.92
CA GLN A 14 13.37 22.02 2.26
C GLN A 14 13.05 21.35 0.92
N PHE A 15 11.81 20.92 0.68
CA PHE A 15 11.41 20.21 -0.53
C PHE A 15 10.91 21.13 -1.65
N ILE A 16 10.78 22.44 -1.39
CA ILE A 16 10.16 23.39 -2.33
C ILE A 16 10.91 23.43 -3.67
N ALA A 17 12.24 23.48 -3.67
CA ALA A 17 13.03 23.52 -4.90
C ALA A 17 12.76 22.30 -5.80
N THR A 18 12.86 21.09 -5.24
CA THR A 18 12.60 19.83 -5.95
C THR A 18 11.15 19.71 -6.41
N LEU A 19 10.19 20.28 -5.69
CA LEU A 19 8.79 20.24 -6.07
C LEU A 19 8.46 21.20 -7.22
N ILE A 20 9.16 22.34 -7.30
CA ILE A 20 9.05 23.25 -8.45
C ILE A 20 9.56 22.54 -9.71
N GLU A 21 10.69 21.84 -9.64
CA GLU A 21 11.22 21.03 -10.76
C GLU A 21 10.23 19.95 -11.22
N LYS A 22 9.40 19.43 -10.30
CA LYS A 22 8.34 18.46 -10.59
C LYS A 22 7.01 19.10 -11.02
N GLY A 23 6.98 20.41 -11.29
CA GLY A 23 5.83 21.13 -11.81
C GLY A 23 4.83 21.63 -10.75
N VAL A 24 5.16 21.60 -9.45
CA VAL A 24 4.30 22.20 -8.42
C VAL A 24 4.43 23.72 -8.46
N GLY A 25 3.34 24.42 -8.82
CA GLY A 25 3.34 25.88 -8.99
C GLY A 25 2.83 26.71 -7.80
N SER A 26 2.42 26.11 -6.68
CA SER A 26 1.87 26.87 -5.54
C SER A 26 2.16 26.25 -4.18
N PHE A 27 2.61 27.08 -3.24
CA PHE A 27 3.11 26.68 -1.94
C PHE A 27 2.52 27.54 -0.82
N VAL A 28 2.18 26.91 0.31
CA VAL A 28 1.86 27.58 1.58
C VAL A 28 3.07 27.45 2.49
N VAL A 29 3.63 28.57 2.93
CA VAL A 29 4.91 28.65 3.64
C VAL A 29 4.81 29.56 4.86
N SER A 30 5.66 29.33 5.84
CA SER A 30 5.81 30.22 7.00
C SER A 30 6.35 31.58 6.56
N ASN A 31 5.95 32.66 7.25
CA ASN A 31 6.36 34.05 6.98
C ASN A 31 7.88 34.26 6.87
N GLU A 32 8.67 33.43 7.55
CA GLU A 32 10.13 33.51 7.60
C GLU A 32 10.82 32.92 6.34
N PHE A 33 10.09 32.24 5.45
CA PHE A 33 10.68 31.54 4.31
C PHE A 33 11.10 32.49 3.18
N ASN A 34 12.37 32.39 2.75
CA ASN A 34 12.90 33.23 1.68
C ASN A 34 12.57 32.68 0.29
N THR A 35 11.65 33.34 -0.40
CA THR A 35 11.16 32.93 -1.72
C THR A 35 11.89 33.57 -2.90
N ARG A 36 12.88 34.45 -2.67
CA ARG A 36 13.54 35.25 -3.74
C ARG A 36 14.18 34.41 -4.85
N LYS A 37 14.53 33.15 -4.54
CA LYS A 37 15.16 32.20 -5.46
C LYS A 37 14.15 31.46 -6.35
N PHE A 38 12.85 31.58 -6.08
CA PHE A 38 11.79 30.78 -6.73
C PHE A 38 10.82 31.70 -7.46
N LYS A 39 11.24 32.27 -8.60
CA LYS A 39 10.43 33.27 -9.33
C LYS A 39 9.24 32.69 -10.09
N GLU A 40 9.24 31.38 -10.34
CA GLU A 40 8.22 30.69 -11.15
C GLU A 40 7.09 30.06 -10.33
N ALA A 41 7.11 30.24 -9.00
CA ALA A 41 6.14 29.64 -8.09
C ALA A 41 5.33 30.69 -7.31
N ASN A 42 4.08 30.35 -7.01
CA ASN A 42 3.21 31.17 -6.17
C ASN A 42 3.38 30.78 -4.69
N PHE A 43 3.50 31.78 -3.81
CA PHE A 43 3.68 31.57 -2.37
C PHE A 43 2.58 32.27 -1.57
N ILE A 44 1.96 31.52 -0.68
CA ILE A 44 0.99 32.00 0.31
C ILE A 44 1.71 31.97 1.67
N PHE A 45 1.90 33.14 2.26
CA PHE A 45 2.58 33.30 3.54
C PHE A 45 1.59 33.23 4.70
N VAL A 46 1.92 32.44 5.71
CA VAL A 46 1.12 32.25 6.92
C VAL A 46 2.03 32.20 8.15
N ASP A 47 1.49 32.48 9.34
CA ASP A 47 2.24 32.33 10.58
C ASP A 47 2.56 30.85 10.88
N ASP A 48 1.58 29.97 10.67
CA ASP A 48 1.66 28.55 10.95
C ASP A 48 0.96 27.75 9.84
N THR A 49 1.72 26.91 9.15
CA THR A 49 1.24 26.15 7.98
C THR A 49 0.28 25.03 8.36
N VAL A 50 0.37 24.48 9.58
CA VAL A 50 -0.59 23.48 10.09
C VAL A 50 -1.90 24.17 10.42
N LYS A 51 -1.88 25.30 11.13
CA LYS A 51 -3.11 26.07 11.42
C LYS A 51 -3.80 26.55 10.15
N ALA A 52 -3.03 26.98 9.15
CA ALA A 52 -3.58 27.36 7.85
C ALA A 52 -4.27 26.18 7.15
N LEU A 53 -3.67 24.98 7.18
CA LEU A 53 -4.29 23.76 6.64
C LEU A 53 -5.58 23.41 7.39
N GLN A 54 -5.57 23.52 8.71
CA GLN A 54 -6.75 23.27 9.55
C GLN A 54 -7.88 24.26 9.24
N GLN A 55 -7.59 25.57 9.16
CA GLN A 55 -8.56 26.59 8.78
C GLN A 55 -9.13 26.35 7.38
N LEU A 56 -8.28 25.98 6.42
CA LEU A 56 -8.72 25.63 5.08
C LEU A 56 -9.68 24.45 5.10
N ALA A 57 -9.36 23.39 5.86
CA ALA A 57 -10.23 22.23 6.00
C ALA A 57 -11.57 22.58 6.69
N ILE A 58 -11.57 23.45 7.70
CA ILE A 58 -12.80 23.97 8.36
C ILE A 58 -13.69 24.69 7.34
N LEU A 59 -13.12 25.59 6.55
CA LEU A 59 -13.85 26.33 5.53
C LEU A 59 -14.38 25.40 4.43
N HIS A 60 -13.61 24.39 4.04
CA HIS A 60 -14.03 23.37 3.09
C HIS A 60 -15.19 22.53 3.64
N ARG A 61 -15.07 22.04 4.88
CA ARG A 61 -16.10 21.24 5.57
C ARG A 61 -17.44 21.95 5.61
N ARG A 62 -17.45 23.26 5.88
CA ARG A 62 -18.67 24.09 5.96
C ARG A 62 -19.47 24.17 4.66
N LYS A 63 -18.88 23.80 3.52
CA LYS A 63 -19.60 23.75 2.24
C LYS A 63 -20.54 22.55 2.14
N PHE A 64 -20.44 21.58 3.05
CA PHE A 64 -21.20 20.34 2.99
C PHE A 64 -22.12 20.21 4.21
N THR A 65 -23.34 19.74 3.98
CA THR A 65 -24.35 19.49 5.03
C THR A 65 -24.69 18.01 5.19
N ILE A 66 -23.98 17.12 4.49
CA ILE A 66 -24.18 15.67 4.58
C ILE A 66 -23.85 15.17 6.00
N PRO A 67 -24.41 14.02 6.42
CA PRO A 67 -24.08 13.43 7.71
C PRO A 67 -22.58 13.10 7.81
N VAL A 68 -22.02 13.33 9.00
CA VAL A 68 -20.60 13.06 9.30
C VAL A 68 -20.48 12.29 10.60
N ILE A 69 -19.92 11.09 10.50
CA ILE A 69 -19.61 10.22 11.64
C ILE A 69 -18.19 10.55 12.11
N GLY A 70 -18.08 11.12 13.31
CA GLY A 70 -16.82 11.36 13.99
C GLY A 70 -16.51 10.24 14.98
N ILE A 71 -15.37 9.57 14.80
CA ILE A 71 -14.97 8.41 15.61
C ILE A 71 -13.76 8.78 16.48
N THR A 72 -13.85 8.59 17.80
CA THR A 72 -12.66 8.60 18.66
C THR A 72 -12.71 7.48 19.70
N GLY A 73 -11.60 7.31 20.42
CA GLY A 73 -11.40 6.28 21.44
C GLY A 73 -9.91 5.92 21.55
N SER A 74 -9.59 5.03 22.49
CA SER A 74 -8.21 4.54 22.64
C SER A 74 -7.94 3.41 21.66
N ASN A 75 -8.85 2.43 21.57
CA ASN A 75 -8.74 1.26 20.70
C ASN A 75 -9.98 1.10 19.81
N GLY A 76 -9.82 0.54 18.61
CA GLY A 76 -10.94 0.19 17.72
C GLY A 76 -11.39 1.24 16.70
N LYS A 77 -10.91 2.49 16.77
CA LYS A 77 -11.29 3.59 15.84
C LYS A 77 -11.25 3.18 14.35
N THR A 78 -10.11 2.66 13.90
CA THR A 78 -9.91 2.28 12.50
C THR A 78 -10.76 1.06 12.14
N ILE A 79 -10.93 0.09 13.03
CA ILE A 79 -11.79 -1.09 12.79
C ILE A 79 -13.24 -0.65 12.62
N VAL A 80 -13.75 0.17 13.55
CA VAL A 80 -15.12 0.68 13.50
C VAL A 80 -15.35 1.53 12.25
N LYS A 81 -14.40 2.39 11.86
CA LYS A 81 -14.47 3.16 10.61
C LYS A 81 -14.57 2.25 9.38
N GLU A 82 -13.72 1.24 9.28
CA GLU A 82 -13.69 0.33 8.13
C GLU A 82 -14.93 -0.58 8.10
N TRP A 83 -15.41 -1.06 9.24
CA TRP A 83 -16.66 -1.83 9.33
C TRP A 83 -17.89 -0.99 9.03
N LEU A 84 -17.98 0.24 9.52
CA LEU A 84 -19.08 1.15 9.15
C LEU A 84 -19.11 1.39 7.64
N TYR A 85 -17.96 1.53 6.98
CA TYR A 85 -17.91 1.58 5.53
C TYR A 85 -18.43 0.28 4.89
N GLN A 86 -17.96 -0.90 5.31
CA GLN A 86 -18.47 -2.18 4.78
C GLN A 86 -19.99 -2.29 4.92
N LEU A 87 -20.54 -1.82 6.05
CA LEU A 87 -21.96 -1.88 6.35
C LEU A 87 -22.83 -0.83 5.63
N LEU A 88 -22.24 0.28 5.17
CA LEU A 88 -22.98 1.45 4.65
C LEU A 88 -22.68 1.79 3.18
N HIS A 89 -21.59 1.29 2.59
CA HIS A 89 -21.13 1.70 1.25
C HIS A 89 -22.10 1.36 0.11
N GLU A 90 -23.01 0.42 0.30
CA GLU A 90 -24.06 0.11 -0.68
C GLU A 90 -25.10 1.23 -0.79
N ASP A 91 -25.34 1.99 0.30
CA ASP A 91 -26.40 3.00 0.35
C ASP A 91 -25.85 4.44 0.26
N TYR A 92 -24.54 4.62 0.51
CA TYR A 92 -23.91 5.93 0.55
C TYR A 92 -22.63 5.97 -0.30
N ALA A 93 -22.39 7.11 -0.93
CA ALA A 93 -21.08 7.47 -1.45
C ALA A 93 -20.23 8.04 -0.29
N ILE A 94 -19.32 7.23 0.26
CA ILE A 94 -18.64 7.52 1.52
C ILE A 94 -17.23 8.09 1.29
N VAL A 95 -16.95 9.27 1.85
CA VAL A 95 -15.58 9.73 2.10
C VAL A 95 -15.15 9.31 3.50
N ARG A 96 -13.91 8.87 3.67
CA ARG A 96 -13.40 8.45 4.99
C ARG A 96 -11.92 8.74 5.16
N SER A 97 -11.46 8.79 6.41
CA SER A 97 -10.02 8.92 6.70
C SER A 97 -9.22 7.81 6.02
N PRO A 98 -8.22 8.11 5.18
CA PRO A 98 -7.37 7.07 4.60
C PRO A 98 -6.50 6.44 5.71
N LYS A 99 -6.39 5.12 5.72
CA LYS A 99 -5.55 4.35 6.66
C LYS A 99 -5.81 4.74 8.13
N SER A 100 -4.88 5.38 8.82
CA SER A 100 -5.00 5.84 10.21
C SER A 100 -4.75 7.36 10.32
N PHE A 101 -5.22 8.13 9.33
CA PHE A 101 -5.06 9.59 9.29
C PHE A 101 -6.00 10.24 10.30
N ASN A 102 -5.56 10.29 11.55
CA ASN A 102 -6.37 10.72 12.70
C ASN A 102 -5.73 11.83 13.54
N SER A 103 -4.56 12.36 13.14
CA SER A 103 -3.84 13.41 13.86
C SER A 103 -4.25 14.83 13.43
N GLN A 104 -3.64 15.84 14.07
CA GLN A 104 -3.78 17.27 13.78
C GLN A 104 -3.54 17.66 12.30
N ILE A 105 -2.79 16.84 11.56
CA ILE A 105 -2.54 17.02 10.11
C ILE A 105 -3.36 16.01 9.29
N GLY A 106 -3.46 14.76 9.76
CA GLY A 106 -4.16 13.70 9.04
C GLY A 106 -5.65 13.97 8.86
N VAL A 107 -6.32 14.53 9.87
CA VAL A 107 -7.75 14.85 9.82
C VAL A 107 -8.05 15.95 8.78
N PRO A 108 -7.38 17.11 8.76
CA PRO A 108 -7.55 18.10 7.69
C PRO A 108 -7.42 17.52 6.28
N LEU A 109 -6.42 16.67 6.05
CA LEU A 109 -6.20 16.03 4.75
C LEU A 109 -7.32 15.03 4.40
N SER A 110 -7.88 14.36 5.41
CA SER A 110 -9.01 13.45 5.24
C SER A 110 -10.28 14.21 4.83
N VAL A 111 -10.56 15.31 5.53
CA VAL A 111 -11.72 16.19 5.25
C VAL A 111 -11.58 16.90 3.91
N TRP A 112 -10.36 17.23 3.49
CA TRP A 112 -10.10 17.86 2.19
C TRP A 112 -10.56 17.01 1.00
N ASN A 113 -10.56 15.68 1.12
CA ASN A 113 -11.03 14.77 0.07
C ASN A 113 -12.56 14.80 -0.14
N MET A 114 -13.30 15.46 0.75
CA MET A 114 -14.74 15.62 0.63
C MET A 114 -15.10 16.44 -0.60
N ASN A 115 -16.13 16.02 -1.32
CA ASN A 115 -16.63 16.67 -2.54
C ASN A 115 -18.13 16.41 -2.69
N GLU A 116 -18.74 17.02 -3.69
CA GLU A 116 -20.20 17.00 -3.94
C GLU A 116 -20.80 15.63 -4.25
N PHE A 117 -19.99 14.63 -4.62
CA PHE A 117 -20.45 13.27 -4.88
C PHE A 117 -20.71 12.47 -3.62
N HIS A 118 -20.14 12.88 -2.48
CA HIS A 118 -20.26 12.14 -1.23
C HIS A 118 -21.59 12.44 -0.55
N THR A 119 -22.22 11.39 -0.02
CA THR A 119 -23.50 11.47 0.71
C THR A 119 -23.37 11.12 2.19
N LEU A 120 -22.21 10.62 2.63
CA LEU A 120 -21.85 10.38 4.02
C LEU A 120 -20.33 10.54 4.20
N ALA A 121 -19.88 11.01 5.37
CA ALA A 121 -18.47 11.03 5.72
C ALA A 121 -18.17 10.27 7.03
N ILE A 122 -17.02 9.60 7.10
CA ILE A 122 -16.58 8.85 8.29
C ILE A 122 -15.12 9.20 8.63
N PHE A 123 -14.91 10.01 9.65
CA PHE A 123 -13.58 10.48 10.05
C PHE A 123 -13.21 10.00 11.46
N GLU A 124 -11.99 9.53 11.62
CA GLU A 124 -11.44 9.18 12.93
C GLU A 124 -10.50 10.27 13.46
N ALA A 125 -10.57 10.53 14.76
CA ALA A 125 -9.76 11.52 15.46
C ALA A 125 -9.00 10.87 16.62
N GLY A 126 -7.70 11.16 16.68
CA GLY A 126 -6.77 10.80 17.74
C GLY A 126 -6.14 12.05 18.33
N ILE A 127 -5.86 11.99 19.62
CA ILE A 127 -5.22 13.07 20.38
C ILE A 127 -4.10 12.49 21.23
N SER A 128 -3.10 13.30 21.48
CA SER A 128 -1.94 13.03 22.33
C SER A 128 -1.76 14.10 23.42
N GLN A 129 -2.34 15.29 23.26
CA GLN A 129 -2.28 16.38 24.25
C GLN A 129 -3.66 17.04 24.46
N PRO A 130 -3.88 17.71 25.61
CA PRO A 130 -5.07 18.53 25.84
C PRO A 130 -5.21 19.69 24.83
N GLY A 131 -6.44 20.06 24.50
CA GLY A 131 -6.78 21.12 23.55
C GLY A 131 -6.75 20.69 22.08
N GLU A 132 -6.17 19.53 21.77
CA GLU A 132 -6.12 19.00 20.41
C GLU A 132 -7.49 18.58 19.87
N MET A 133 -8.40 18.11 20.74
CA MET A 133 -9.70 17.63 20.26
C MET A 133 -10.60 18.78 19.84
N GLU A 134 -10.47 19.94 20.48
CA GLU A 134 -11.26 21.14 20.11
C GLU A 134 -10.95 21.59 18.68
N ILE A 135 -9.70 21.49 18.25
CA ILE A 135 -9.31 21.79 16.86
C ILE A 135 -9.93 20.76 15.91
N LEU A 136 -9.81 19.46 16.25
CA LEU A 136 -10.34 18.38 15.40
C LEU A 136 -11.87 18.40 15.29
N GLU A 137 -12.58 18.77 16.36
CA GLU A 137 -14.04 18.94 16.34
C GLU A 137 -14.45 20.02 15.35
N GLN A 138 -13.77 21.17 15.35
CA GLN A 138 -14.06 22.26 14.42
C GLN A 138 -13.80 21.88 12.96
N ILE A 139 -12.82 21.01 12.71
CA ILE A 139 -12.48 20.51 11.37
C ILE A 139 -13.49 19.45 10.90
N ILE A 140 -13.81 18.48 11.75
CA ILE A 140 -14.69 17.36 11.39
C ILE A 140 -16.16 17.80 11.35
N GLN A 141 -16.59 18.64 12.30
CA GLN A 141 -17.99 19.03 12.52
C GLN A 141 -18.91 17.80 12.42
N PRO A 142 -18.72 16.80 13.31
CA PRO A 142 -19.48 15.56 13.25
C PRO A 142 -20.95 15.84 13.57
N THR A 143 -21.84 15.19 12.83
CA THR A 143 -23.27 15.14 13.16
C THR A 143 -23.58 13.92 14.02
N ILE A 144 -22.77 12.86 13.93
CA ILE A 144 -22.90 11.63 14.71
C ILE A 144 -21.57 11.34 15.40
N GLY A 145 -21.59 11.16 16.71
CA GLY A 145 -20.42 10.88 17.54
C GLY A 145 -20.30 9.41 17.90
N VAL A 146 -19.16 8.78 17.64
CA VAL A 146 -18.89 7.38 17.96
C VAL A 146 -17.67 7.27 18.86
N LEU A 147 -17.90 6.82 20.10
CA LEU A 147 -16.85 6.55 21.07
C LEU A 147 -16.56 5.03 21.09
N THR A 148 -15.38 4.65 20.62
CA THR A 148 -14.89 3.28 20.76
C THR A 148 -14.28 3.06 22.15
N ASN A 149 -13.78 1.85 22.42
CA ASN A 149 -13.28 1.51 23.75
C ASN A 149 -12.19 2.48 24.26
N ILE A 150 -12.34 2.88 25.52
CA ILE A 150 -11.41 3.76 26.24
C ILE A 150 -10.49 2.87 27.07
N GLY A 151 -9.20 2.97 26.81
CA GLY A 151 -8.13 2.25 27.51
C GLY A 151 -6.86 3.09 27.63
N GLU A 152 -5.82 2.49 28.20
CA GLU A 152 -4.58 3.19 28.63
C GLU A 152 -3.66 3.71 27.50
N ALA A 153 -3.95 3.46 26.22
CA ALA A 153 -3.07 3.85 25.11
C ALA A 153 -2.89 5.39 25.00
N HIS A 154 -1.66 5.90 25.00
CA HIS A 154 -1.31 7.34 25.00
C HIS A 154 -1.68 8.11 26.29
N SER A 155 -1.18 7.65 27.44
CA SER A 155 -1.40 8.33 28.74
C SER A 155 -0.28 9.31 29.12
N SER A 156 0.79 9.45 28.32
CA SER A 156 1.95 10.30 28.67
C SER A 156 1.69 11.81 28.56
N GLY A 157 0.60 12.22 27.90
CA GLY A 157 0.23 13.63 27.71
C GLY A 157 -0.99 14.09 28.51
N PHE A 158 -1.58 13.23 29.35
CA PHE A 158 -2.75 13.54 30.17
C PHE A 158 -2.46 13.19 31.62
N ASP A 159 -2.96 13.98 32.57
CA ASP A 159 -2.72 13.78 33.99
C ASP A 159 -3.55 12.63 34.56
N SER A 160 -4.66 12.27 33.90
CA SER A 160 -5.53 11.16 34.29
C SER A 160 -6.33 10.56 33.13
N LEU A 161 -6.88 9.36 33.34
CA LEU A 161 -7.82 8.75 32.40
C LEU A 161 -9.07 9.62 32.22
N GLU A 162 -9.62 10.17 33.31
CA GLU A 162 -10.81 11.04 33.30
C GLU A 162 -10.61 12.30 32.45
N GLU A 163 -9.44 12.94 32.55
CA GLU A 163 -9.11 14.11 31.74
C GLU A 163 -9.11 13.77 30.25
N LYS A 164 -8.48 12.65 29.89
CA LYS A 164 -8.44 12.15 28.52
C LYS A 164 -9.82 11.78 27.98
N GLU A 165 -10.70 11.22 28.80
CA GLU A 165 -12.10 10.98 28.43
C GLU A 165 -12.83 12.30 28.18
N ARG A 166 -12.65 13.28 29.05
CA ARG A 166 -13.27 14.60 28.92
C ARG A 166 -12.82 15.28 27.64
N GLU A 167 -11.53 15.25 27.34
CA GLU A 167 -10.95 15.79 26.11
C GLU A 167 -11.53 15.07 24.88
N LYS A 168 -11.62 13.74 24.88
CA LYS A 168 -12.22 12.98 23.76
C LYS A 168 -13.68 13.32 23.52
N LYS A 169 -14.46 13.53 24.59
CA LYS A 169 -15.88 13.90 24.49
C LYS A 169 -16.10 15.26 23.82
N ILE A 170 -15.07 16.13 23.76
CA ILE A 170 -15.15 17.40 23.02
C ILE A 170 -15.55 17.17 21.57
N LEU A 171 -15.10 16.08 20.94
CA LEU A 171 -15.45 15.73 19.56
C LEU A 171 -16.97 15.68 19.32
N PHE A 172 -17.73 15.36 20.36
CA PHE A 172 -19.18 15.11 20.27
C PHE A 172 -20.02 16.28 20.79
N ARG A 173 -19.41 17.46 21.03
CA ARG A 173 -20.08 18.64 21.63
C ARG A 173 -21.38 19.01 20.92
N HIS A 174 -21.44 18.82 19.60
CA HIS A 174 -22.58 19.15 18.75
C HIS A 174 -23.10 17.95 17.94
N ALA A 175 -22.70 16.74 18.30
CA ALA A 175 -23.03 15.53 17.55
C ALA A 175 -24.05 14.69 18.32
N ASP A 176 -24.97 14.06 17.59
CA ASP A 176 -25.86 13.05 18.14
C ASP A 176 -25.05 11.79 18.47
N ILE A 177 -25.28 11.23 19.66
CA ILE A 177 -24.59 10.01 20.09
C ILE A 177 -25.56 8.84 19.93
N PRO A 178 -25.20 7.79 19.18
CA PRO A 178 -26.01 6.57 19.09
C PRO A 178 -26.32 6.01 20.47
N GLU A 179 -27.59 5.71 20.71
CA GLU A 179 -28.04 5.19 21.99
C GLU A 179 -27.41 3.82 22.29
N ALA A 180 -27.02 3.62 23.55
CA ALA A 180 -26.46 2.36 24.00
C ALA A 180 -27.51 1.25 23.95
N LEU A 181 -27.10 0.07 23.49
CA LEU A 181 -27.92 -1.14 23.48
C LEU A 181 -27.71 -1.93 24.78
N SER A 182 -28.81 -2.40 25.39
CA SER A 182 -28.75 -3.33 26.53
C SER A 182 -28.52 -4.75 26.02
N ILE A 183 -27.26 -5.20 26.05
CA ILE A 183 -26.88 -6.56 25.65
C ILE A 183 -27.36 -7.55 26.72
N THR A 184 -28.16 -8.53 26.32
CA THR A 184 -28.74 -9.52 27.24
C THR A 184 -28.05 -10.88 27.17
N ASP A 185 -27.47 -11.23 26.02
CA ASP A 185 -26.80 -12.51 25.82
C ASP A 185 -25.74 -12.45 24.70
N ILE A 186 -24.64 -13.19 24.87
CA ILE A 186 -23.57 -13.34 23.87
C ILE A 186 -23.18 -14.82 23.80
N GLN A 187 -23.46 -15.45 22.67
CA GLN A 187 -23.15 -16.86 22.42
C GLN A 187 -22.00 -16.97 21.40
N LYS A 188 -20.83 -17.42 21.87
CA LYS A 188 -19.63 -17.61 21.03
C LYS A 188 -19.61 -19.03 20.44
N GLY A 189 -19.30 -19.15 19.15
CA GLY A 189 -19.25 -20.44 18.44
C GLY A 189 -18.34 -20.35 17.21
N LYS A 190 -18.72 -20.97 16.08
CA LYS A 190 -18.05 -20.66 14.80
C LYS A 190 -18.27 -19.19 14.40
N TRP A 191 -19.41 -18.64 14.82
CA TRP A 191 -19.83 -17.26 14.68
C TRP A 191 -20.28 -16.81 16.07
N THR A 192 -20.24 -15.51 16.37
CA THR A 192 -20.79 -14.98 17.62
C THR A 192 -22.16 -14.38 17.38
N THR A 193 -23.13 -14.81 18.18
CA THR A 193 -24.49 -14.26 18.17
C THR A 193 -24.66 -13.34 19.38
N ILE A 194 -25.10 -12.12 19.12
CA ILE A 194 -25.27 -11.06 20.12
C ILE A 194 -26.75 -10.70 20.17
N THR A 195 -27.34 -10.81 21.34
CA THR A 195 -28.75 -10.48 21.60
C THR A 195 -28.82 -9.22 22.45
N ALA A 196 -29.62 -8.26 22.02
CA ALA A 196 -29.85 -7.01 22.73
C ALA A 196 -31.34 -6.75 22.90
N THR A 197 -31.67 -5.87 23.84
CA THR A 197 -33.02 -5.35 24.02
C THR A 197 -33.02 -3.83 24.00
N LYS A 198 -34.03 -3.25 23.36
CA LYS A 198 -34.30 -1.81 23.37
C LYS A 198 -35.81 -1.61 23.38
N ASP A 199 -36.30 -0.79 24.32
CA ASP A 199 -37.74 -0.50 24.50
C ASP A 199 -38.63 -1.76 24.63
N GLY A 200 -38.10 -2.82 25.27
CA GLY A 200 -38.80 -4.09 25.44
C GLY A 200 -38.82 -5.00 24.20
N ILE A 201 -38.23 -4.56 23.08
CA ILE A 201 -38.09 -5.36 21.87
C ILE A 201 -36.70 -6.01 21.86
N SER A 202 -36.66 -7.32 21.60
CA SER A 202 -35.41 -8.06 21.47
C SER A 202 -34.95 -8.12 20.02
N PHE A 203 -33.66 -7.87 19.84
CA PHE A 203 -32.98 -7.86 18.55
C PHE A 203 -31.74 -8.75 18.62
N GLN A 204 -31.34 -9.27 17.47
CA GLN A 204 -30.19 -10.16 17.38
C GLN A 204 -29.39 -9.88 16.11
N ILE A 205 -28.06 -9.98 16.23
CA ILE A 205 -27.12 -10.00 15.12
C ILE A 205 -26.15 -11.17 15.28
N THR A 206 -25.53 -11.58 14.17
CA THR A 206 -24.47 -12.58 14.16
C THR A 206 -23.27 -12.01 13.42
N ILE A 207 -22.07 -12.19 13.98
CA ILE A 207 -20.80 -11.74 13.39
C ILE A 207 -19.82 -12.92 13.21
N PRO A 208 -18.94 -12.87 12.20
CA PRO A 208 -17.95 -13.92 11.94
C PRO A 208 -16.67 -13.76 12.79
N PHE A 209 -16.79 -13.24 14.01
CA PHE A 209 -15.68 -13.02 14.94
C PHE A 209 -16.04 -13.52 16.34
N ASN A 210 -15.04 -13.87 17.15
CA ASN A 210 -15.23 -14.43 18.50
C ASN A 210 -14.45 -13.73 19.60
N ASP A 211 -13.50 -12.86 19.25
CA ASP A 211 -12.74 -12.10 20.23
C ASP A 211 -13.55 -10.92 20.79
N GLU A 212 -13.24 -10.54 22.02
CA GLU A 212 -14.02 -9.54 22.76
C GLU A 212 -13.95 -8.15 22.14
N ALA A 213 -12.79 -7.79 21.56
CA ALA A 213 -12.62 -6.49 20.92
C ALA A 213 -13.51 -6.36 19.68
N SER A 214 -13.55 -7.41 18.84
CA SER A 214 -14.43 -7.48 17.68
C SER A 214 -15.90 -7.44 18.07
N ILE A 215 -16.30 -8.18 19.11
CA ILE A 215 -17.68 -8.15 19.62
C ILE A 215 -18.07 -6.72 20.03
N GLN A 216 -17.21 -6.03 20.80
CA GLN A 216 -17.49 -4.67 21.23
C GLN A 216 -17.55 -3.68 20.06
N ASN A 217 -16.62 -3.77 19.11
CA ASN A 217 -16.62 -2.93 17.90
C ASN A 217 -17.87 -3.17 17.03
N ALA A 218 -18.34 -4.42 16.96
CA ALA A 218 -19.55 -4.78 16.21
C ALA A 218 -20.80 -4.22 16.89
N ILE A 219 -20.89 -4.26 18.22
CA ILE A 219 -21.96 -3.62 18.99
C ILE A 219 -21.98 -2.11 18.73
N THR A 220 -20.81 -1.45 18.72
CA THR A 220 -20.71 -0.04 18.37
C THR A 220 -21.21 0.24 16.95
N CYS A 221 -20.84 -0.59 15.96
CA CYS A 221 -21.36 -0.45 14.61
C CYS A 221 -22.88 -0.68 14.56
N TRP A 222 -23.40 -1.66 15.31
CA TRP A 222 -24.83 -1.94 15.40
C TRP A 222 -25.64 -0.74 15.90
N GLN A 223 -25.15 -0.10 16.97
CA GLN A 223 -25.75 1.12 17.53
C GLN A 223 -25.83 2.25 16.49
N VAL A 224 -24.75 2.46 15.73
CA VAL A 224 -24.71 3.47 14.65
C VAL A 224 -25.74 3.15 13.57
N LEU A 225 -25.85 1.90 13.11
CA LEU A 225 -26.83 1.54 12.08
C LEU A 225 -28.28 1.73 12.57
N LEU A 226 -28.58 1.37 13.82
CA LEU A 226 -29.90 1.62 14.40
C LEU A 226 -30.19 3.12 14.52
N HIS A 227 -29.19 3.92 14.91
CA HIS A 227 -29.31 5.38 14.98
C HIS A 227 -29.57 6.01 13.59
N LEU A 228 -28.98 5.45 12.54
CA LEU A 228 -29.25 5.82 11.15
C LEU A 228 -30.62 5.31 10.62
N GLY A 229 -31.42 4.63 11.45
CA GLY A 229 -32.77 4.17 11.11
C GLY A 229 -32.84 2.84 10.35
N TYR A 230 -31.75 2.06 10.29
CA TYR A 230 -31.78 0.76 9.66
C TYR A 230 -32.60 -0.24 10.47
N LYS A 231 -33.41 -1.06 9.77
CA LYS A 231 -34.12 -2.17 10.38
C LYS A 231 -33.17 -3.29 10.77
N ASN A 232 -33.40 -3.94 11.92
CA ASN A 232 -32.49 -4.95 12.44
C ASN A 232 -32.29 -6.14 11.49
N GLU A 233 -33.28 -6.50 10.67
CA GLU A 233 -33.14 -7.59 9.69
C GLU A 233 -32.07 -7.28 8.65
N THR A 234 -31.98 -6.02 8.21
CA THR A 234 -30.95 -5.57 7.26
C THR A 234 -29.59 -5.54 7.93
N ILE A 235 -29.53 -5.05 9.17
CA ILE A 235 -28.30 -5.00 9.95
C ILE A 235 -27.76 -6.41 10.17
N ALA A 236 -28.59 -7.34 10.63
CA ALA A 236 -28.20 -8.73 10.89
C ALA A 236 -27.60 -9.40 9.65
N LYS A 237 -28.20 -9.19 8.46
CA LYS A 237 -27.67 -9.71 7.20
C LYS A 237 -26.30 -9.13 6.85
N ARG A 238 -26.10 -7.83 7.03
CA ARG A 238 -24.82 -7.16 6.72
C ARG A 238 -23.72 -7.51 7.74
N MET A 239 -24.07 -7.60 9.01
CA MET A 239 -23.13 -8.00 10.10
C MET A 239 -22.52 -9.38 9.88
N GLN A 240 -23.31 -10.31 9.33
CA GLN A 240 -22.86 -11.65 8.96
C GLN A 240 -21.76 -11.66 7.88
N GLN A 241 -21.69 -10.61 7.05
CA GLN A 241 -20.76 -10.49 5.93
C GLN A 241 -19.51 -9.67 6.26
N LEU A 242 -19.40 -9.17 7.50
CA LEU A 242 -18.23 -8.40 7.92
C LEU A 242 -16.94 -9.18 7.70
N THR A 243 -15.94 -8.50 7.16
CA THR A 243 -14.61 -9.08 6.96
C THR A 243 -13.62 -8.50 7.98
N PRO A 244 -12.59 -9.28 8.37
CA PRO A 244 -11.53 -8.76 9.23
C PRO A 244 -10.88 -7.52 8.63
N VAL A 245 -10.54 -6.55 9.48
CA VAL A 245 -9.77 -5.36 9.09
C VAL A 245 -8.30 -5.62 9.45
N ASN A 246 -7.50 -5.99 8.46
CA ASN A 246 -6.09 -6.38 8.65
C ASN A 246 -5.23 -5.16 9.04
N MET A 247 -4.97 -4.95 10.33
CA MET A 247 -4.07 -3.90 10.82
C MET A 247 -3.21 -4.28 12.05
N ARG A 248 -3.33 -5.51 12.60
CA ARG A 248 -2.50 -6.03 13.71
C ARG A 248 -2.34 -7.56 13.61
N LEU A 249 -1.15 -8.09 13.92
CA LEU A 249 -0.81 -9.54 13.93
C LEU A 249 -1.28 -10.31 12.69
N GLU A 250 -1.05 -9.75 11.52
CA GLU A 250 -1.52 -10.33 10.26
C GLU A 250 -0.63 -11.51 9.85
N LEU A 251 -1.19 -12.73 9.81
CA LEU A 251 -0.51 -13.91 9.28
C LEU A 251 -0.62 -13.93 7.74
N LYS A 252 0.52 -13.83 7.07
CA LYS A 252 0.67 -13.85 5.62
C LYS A 252 1.50 -15.04 5.17
N LYS A 253 1.29 -15.48 3.92
CA LYS A 253 2.27 -16.35 3.26
C LYS A 253 3.49 -15.51 2.87
N ALA A 254 4.68 -16.06 3.03
CA ALA A 254 5.93 -15.41 2.73
C ALA A 254 6.74 -16.18 1.67
N ILE A 255 7.80 -15.57 1.17
CA ILE A 255 8.76 -16.18 0.25
C ILE A 255 9.30 -17.51 0.80
N ASN A 256 9.77 -18.40 -0.07
CA ASN A 256 10.47 -19.64 0.29
C ASN A 256 9.72 -20.55 1.28
N HIS A 257 8.39 -20.67 1.10
CA HIS A 257 7.49 -21.45 1.96
C HIS A 257 7.49 -21.02 3.43
N CYS A 258 7.82 -19.76 3.70
CA CYS A 258 7.71 -19.19 5.04
C CYS A 258 6.29 -18.67 5.33
N VAL A 259 6.03 -18.37 6.59
CA VAL A 259 4.90 -17.53 7.02
C VAL A 259 5.42 -16.26 7.66
N LEU A 260 4.71 -15.15 7.44
CA LEU A 260 5.04 -13.85 7.99
C LEU A 260 3.93 -13.40 8.93
N ILE A 261 4.26 -13.15 10.19
CA ILE A 261 3.40 -12.46 11.16
C ILE A 261 3.78 -10.99 11.13
N ASN A 262 2.92 -10.16 10.56
CA ASN A 262 3.15 -8.74 10.39
C ASN A 262 2.52 -7.95 11.56
N ASP A 263 3.39 -7.34 12.38
CA ASP A 263 3.04 -6.39 13.44
C ASP A 263 3.95 -5.15 13.40
N SER A 264 4.18 -4.64 12.19
CA SER A 264 5.16 -3.58 11.88
C SER A 264 4.77 -2.15 12.26
N TYR A 265 3.62 -1.95 12.92
CA TYR A 265 3.04 -0.62 13.11
C TYR A 265 3.32 0.03 14.48
N SER A 266 3.54 -0.77 15.52
CA SER A 266 3.95 -0.31 16.85
C SER A 266 5.00 -1.24 17.48
N ALA A 267 5.91 -0.66 18.27
CA ALA A 267 6.89 -1.40 19.06
C ALA A 267 6.78 -1.04 20.55
N ASP A 268 5.85 -1.71 21.23
CA ASP A 268 5.71 -1.72 22.68
C ASP A 268 5.92 -3.15 23.23
N LEU A 269 6.36 -3.24 24.49
CA LEU A 269 6.76 -4.52 25.09
C LEU A 269 5.58 -5.49 25.27
N SER A 270 4.42 -4.98 25.69
CA SER A 270 3.21 -5.78 25.88
C SER A 270 2.72 -6.42 24.59
N SER A 271 2.65 -5.66 23.49
CA SER A 271 2.24 -6.21 22.21
C SER A 271 3.32 -7.13 21.60
N PHE A 272 4.59 -6.94 21.96
CA PHE A 272 5.66 -7.83 21.54
C PHE A 272 5.52 -9.22 22.16
N GLU A 273 5.17 -9.31 23.45
CA GLU A 273 4.91 -10.59 24.12
C GLU A 273 3.73 -11.33 23.45
N ILE A 274 2.64 -10.63 23.14
CA ILE A 274 1.50 -11.21 22.42
C ILE A 274 1.91 -11.72 21.02
N ALA A 275 2.72 -10.93 20.29
CA ALA A 275 3.21 -11.30 18.97
C ALA A 275 4.12 -12.54 19.02
N LEU A 276 4.96 -12.65 20.05
CA LEU A 276 5.80 -13.82 20.30
C LEU A 276 4.99 -15.04 20.68
N ASP A 277 3.95 -14.91 21.50
CA ASP A 277 3.04 -16.00 21.82
C ASP A 277 2.34 -16.50 20.54
N PHE A 278 1.92 -15.59 19.67
CA PHE A 278 1.33 -15.95 18.38
C PHE A 278 2.31 -16.66 17.43
N LEU A 279 3.58 -16.23 17.40
CA LEU A 279 4.68 -16.92 16.72
C LEU A 279 4.91 -18.32 17.32
N SER A 280 4.77 -18.45 18.64
CA SER A 280 4.97 -19.72 19.34
C SER A 280 3.97 -20.80 18.89
N LEU A 281 2.73 -20.39 18.56
CA LEU A 281 1.65 -21.26 18.11
C LEU A 281 1.87 -21.84 16.70
N GLN A 282 2.82 -21.30 15.91
CA GLN A 282 3.14 -21.78 14.56
C GLN A 282 4.00 -23.06 14.58
N ASN A 283 3.51 -24.11 15.23
CA ASN A 283 4.23 -25.37 15.47
C ASN A 283 4.58 -26.16 14.20
N SER A 284 3.97 -25.82 13.06
CA SER A 284 4.31 -26.40 11.76
C SER A 284 5.71 -25.99 11.27
N PHE A 285 6.31 -24.96 11.85
CA PHE A 285 7.65 -24.48 11.51
C PHE A 285 8.62 -24.74 12.66
N THR A 286 9.72 -25.42 12.35
CA THR A 286 10.77 -25.75 13.33
C THR A 286 11.72 -24.58 13.58
N ARG A 287 11.84 -23.66 12.62
CA ARG A 287 12.65 -22.44 12.69
C ARG A 287 11.76 -21.20 12.80
N LYS A 288 12.18 -20.28 13.66
CA LYS A 288 11.52 -19.02 14.00
C LYS A 288 12.52 -17.88 13.92
N THR A 289 12.19 -16.87 13.13
CA THR A 289 12.97 -15.65 12.98
C THR A 289 12.17 -14.45 13.48
N VAL A 290 12.80 -13.54 14.21
CA VAL A 290 12.18 -12.29 14.67
C VAL A 290 12.97 -11.09 14.15
N ILE A 291 12.29 -10.17 13.48
CA ILE A 291 12.86 -8.90 13.00
C ILE A 291 12.30 -7.77 13.88
N LEU A 292 13.19 -7.04 14.55
CA LEU A 292 12.83 -6.02 15.54
C LEU A 292 13.46 -4.67 15.25
N SER A 293 12.71 -3.60 15.47
CA SER A 293 13.26 -2.24 15.52
C SER A 293 13.58 -1.78 16.95
N ASP A 294 14.13 -0.58 17.10
CA ASP A 294 14.14 0.11 18.39
C ASP A 294 12.72 0.29 18.95
N PHE A 295 12.60 0.15 20.27
CA PHE A 295 11.37 0.41 21.03
C PHE A 295 11.41 1.85 21.55
N LEU A 296 10.80 2.78 20.82
CA LEU A 296 10.92 4.23 21.09
C LEU A 296 9.97 4.76 22.18
N GLU A 297 8.87 4.05 22.43
CA GLU A 297 7.74 4.54 23.24
C GLU A 297 7.77 3.99 24.68
N SER A 298 8.80 3.24 25.06
CA SER A 298 8.93 2.67 26.40
C SER A 298 9.50 3.67 27.40
N SER A 299 8.88 3.75 28.58
CA SER A 299 9.39 4.51 29.74
C SER A 299 10.48 3.77 30.52
N LEU A 300 10.74 2.50 30.20
CA LEU A 300 11.77 1.70 30.86
C LEU A 300 13.17 2.06 30.35
N PRO A 301 14.20 2.05 31.22
CA PRO A 301 15.58 2.15 30.79
C PRO A 301 15.96 1.02 29.81
N ASP A 302 16.77 1.34 28.80
CA ASP A 302 17.15 0.41 27.72
C ASP A 302 17.69 -0.92 28.23
N LYS A 303 18.52 -0.90 29.29
CA LYS A 303 19.08 -2.11 29.88
C LYS A 303 18.00 -3.07 30.39
N ILE A 304 16.93 -2.55 30.98
CA ILE A 304 15.81 -3.34 31.49
C ILE A 304 14.91 -3.79 30.34
N LEU A 305 14.56 -2.86 29.45
CA LEU A 305 13.67 -3.10 28.32
C LEU A 305 14.21 -4.20 27.40
N TYR A 306 15.44 -4.05 26.91
CA TYR A 306 16.05 -5.02 26.00
C TYR A 306 16.46 -6.30 26.72
N GLY A 307 16.72 -6.25 28.04
CA GLY A 307 16.88 -7.44 28.87
C GLY A 307 15.63 -8.34 28.82
N ARG A 308 14.44 -7.75 29.04
CA ARG A 308 13.16 -8.48 28.94
C ARG A 308 12.89 -9.00 27.53
N ILE A 309 13.21 -8.22 26.50
CA ILE A 309 13.06 -8.65 25.11
C ILE A 309 13.90 -9.90 24.85
N VAL A 310 15.17 -9.92 25.30
CA VAL A 310 16.06 -11.08 25.16
C VAL A 310 15.52 -12.29 25.92
N GLU A 311 15.06 -12.13 27.16
CA GLU A 311 14.45 -13.21 27.94
C GLU A 311 13.25 -13.81 27.21
N SER A 312 12.38 -12.98 26.64
CA SER A 312 11.21 -13.42 25.88
C SER A 312 11.59 -14.15 24.59
N LEU A 313 12.60 -13.68 23.85
CA LEU A 313 13.11 -14.34 22.64
C LEU A 313 13.65 -15.75 22.96
N VAL A 314 14.44 -15.88 24.04
CA VAL A 314 15.01 -17.16 24.49
C VAL A 314 13.92 -18.10 24.99
N LYS A 315 12.99 -17.59 25.82
CA LYS A 315 11.85 -18.36 26.33
C LYS A 315 11.03 -19.00 25.19
N GLN A 316 10.87 -18.27 24.09
CA GLN A 316 10.09 -18.71 22.92
C GLN A 316 10.90 -19.51 21.89
N LYS A 317 12.16 -19.86 22.22
CA LYS A 317 13.05 -20.67 21.38
C LYS A 317 13.24 -20.09 19.97
N VAL A 318 13.37 -18.77 19.86
CA VAL A 318 13.68 -18.10 18.60
C VAL A 318 15.08 -18.51 18.13
N GLN A 319 15.25 -18.86 16.85
CA GLN A 319 16.54 -19.31 16.31
C GLN A 319 17.32 -18.19 15.63
N GLN A 320 16.64 -17.15 15.17
CA GLN A 320 17.29 -16.01 14.53
C GLN A 320 16.63 -14.68 14.90
N VAL A 321 17.46 -13.67 15.14
CA VAL A 321 17.03 -12.31 15.43
C VAL A 321 17.73 -11.34 14.49
N ILE A 322 16.95 -10.52 13.80
CA ILE A 322 17.44 -9.41 12.97
C ILE A 322 17.04 -8.11 13.68
N ALA A 323 18.03 -7.43 14.26
CA ALA A 323 17.85 -6.17 14.99
C ALA A 323 18.14 -4.99 14.06
N ILE A 324 17.21 -4.04 13.96
CA ILE A 324 17.33 -2.88 13.05
C ILE A 324 17.13 -1.58 13.85
N GLY A 325 18.20 -0.86 14.08
CA GLY A 325 18.21 0.39 14.83
C GLY A 325 19.36 0.44 15.85
N PRO A 326 19.83 1.65 16.19
CA PRO A 326 21.02 1.82 17.01
C PRO A 326 20.84 1.30 18.45
N ARG A 327 19.68 1.51 19.08
CA ARG A 327 19.49 1.12 20.50
C ARG A 327 19.39 -0.39 20.64
N ILE A 328 18.56 -1.03 19.83
CA ILE A 328 18.37 -2.48 19.87
C ILE A 328 19.63 -3.23 19.43
N SER A 329 20.32 -2.74 18.39
CA SER A 329 21.57 -3.35 17.94
C SER A 329 22.62 -3.30 19.05
N SER A 330 22.84 -2.13 19.65
CA SER A 330 23.80 -1.98 20.75
C SER A 330 23.44 -2.81 21.98
N ALA A 331 22.15 -2.96 22.29
CA ALA A 331 21.70 -3.69 23.46
C ALA A 331 21.82 -5.21 23.32
N LEU A 332 21.65 -5.75 22.10
CA LEU A 332 21.62 -7.19 21.85
C LEU A 332 22.98 -7.77 21.41
N GLN A 333 23.86 -6.98 20.79
CA GLN A 333 25.09 -7.47 20.13
C GLN A 333 26.03 -8.32 21.00
N ASN A 334 26.07 -8.10 22.31
CA ASN A 334 26.97 -8.80 23.25
C ASN A 334 26.20 -9.52 24.38
N ASN A 335 24.94 -9.88 24.16
CA ASN A 335 24.15 -10.54 25.20
C ASN A 335 24.43 -12.06 25.24
N ASP A 336 24.97 -12.54 26.37
CA ASP A 336 25.33 -13.95 26.56
C ASP A 336 24.16 -14.93 26.35
N LEU A 337 22.92 -14.50 26.58
CA LEU A 337 21.72 -15.32 26.40
C LEU A 337 21.39 -15.59 24.92
N LEU A 338 21.91 -14.77 24.01
CA LEU A 338 21.71 -14.91 22.56
C LEU A 338 22.77 -15.80 21.88
N LYS A 339 23.73 -16.39 22.63
CA LYS A 339 24.82 -17.19 22.04
C LYS A 339 24.37 -18.35 21.15
N ASN A 340 23.18 -18.89 21.40
CA ASN A 340 22.60 -20.00 20.63
C ASN A 340 21.61 -19.52 19.55
N ILE A 341 21.47 -18.21 19.35
CA ILE A 341 20.55 -17.58 18.41
C ILE A 341 21.40 -16.90 17.34
N THR A 342 21.05 -17.12 16.07
CA THR A 342 21.70 -16.41 14.96
C THR A 342 21.32 -14.93 15.04
N PHE A 343 22.29 -14.04 15.24
CA PHE A 343 22.04 -12.61 15.42
C PHE A 343 22.62 -11.80 14.26
N GLN A 344 21.80 -10.90 13.70
CA GLN A 344 22.25 -9.89 12.75
C GLN A 344 21.76 -8.51 13.21
N SER A 345 22.57 -7.47 12.99
CA SER A 345 22.25 -6.11 13.39
C SER A 345 22.48 -5.11 12.26
N PHE A 346 21.54 -4.18 12.09
CA PHE A 346 21.60 -3.14 11.07
C PHE A 346 21.30 -1.77 11.68
N PRO A 347 21.98 -0.69 11.26
CA PRO A 347 21.75 0.64 11.83
C PRO A 347 20.41 1.26 11.39
N SER A 348 19.85 0.83 10.25
CA SER A 348 18.60 1.35 9.68
C SER A 348 17.94 0.33 8.74
N THR A 349 16.67 0.53 8.46
CA THR A 349 15.90 -0.29 7.51
C THR A 349 16.51 -0.22 6.12
N GLU A 350 16.94 0.96 5.66
CA GLU A 350 17.59 1.13 4.35
C GLU A 350 18.85 0.27 4.23
N LYS A 351 19.70 0.23 5.26
CA LYS A 351 20.91 -0.60 5.25
C LYS A 351 20.61 -2.09 5.28
N TYR A 352 19.54 -2.49 5.95
CA TYR A 352 19.06 -3.87 5.87
C TYR A 352 18.57 -4.22 4.46
N LEU A 353 17.80 -3.33 3.82
CA LEU A 353 17.27 -3.55 2.47
C LEU A 353 18.38 -3.68 1.41
N GLU A 354 19.46 -2.90 1.50
CA GLU A 354 20.63 -3.01 0.62
C GLU A 354 21.31 -4.39 0.69
N GLN A 355 21.21 -5.06 1.84
CA GLN A 355 21.85 -6.36 2.11
C GLN A 355 20.83 -7.51 2.18
N PHE A 356 19.59 -7.25 1.77
CA PHE A 356 18.53 -8.24 1.86
C PHE A 356 18.80 -9.39 0.90
N LEU A 357 18.89 -10.60 1.47
CA LEU A 357 18.97 -11.84 0.70
C LEU A 357 17.74 -12.68 1.00
N SER A 358 16.94 -12.98 -0.03
CA SER A 358 15.75 -13.83 0.11
C SER A 358 16.11 -15.25 0.57
N THR A 359 17.25 -15.77 0.13
CA THR A 359 17.75 -17.12 0.41
C THR A 359 18.06 -17.40 1.88
N GLN A 360 18.19 -16.35 2.72
CA GLN A 360 18.39 -16.53 4.16
C GLN A 360 17.14 -17.05 4.86
N PHE A 361 15.97 -16.92 4.22
CA PHE A 361 14.69 -17.38 4.74
C PHE A 361 14.21 -18.62 4.00
N LYS A 362 13.89 -19.70 4.72
CA LYS A 362 13.30 -20.91 4.12
C LYS A 362 12.55 -21.73 5.16
N GLU A 363 11.30 -22.11 4.84
CA GLU A 363 10.47 -23.01 5.63
C GLU A 363 10.45 -22.63 7.13
N GLU A 364 10.24 -21.35 7.41
CA GLU A 364 10.25 -20.82 8.77
C GLU A 364 9.11 -19.83 9.05
N ALA A 365 8.83 -19.59 10.33
CA ALA A 365 7.91 -18.56 10.76
C ALA A 365 8.68 -17.27 11.10
N ILE A 366 8.31 -16.17 10.45
CA ILE A 366 8.97 -14.87 10.59
C ILE A 366 8.01 -13.92 11.30
N LEU A 367 8.43 -13.33 12.41
CA LEU A 367 7.72 -12.23 13.07
C LEU A 367 8.41 -10.91 12.75
N ILE A 368 7.67 -9.94 12.21
CA ILE A 368 8.12 -8.56 12.07
C ILE A 368 7.42 -7.69 13.10
N LYS A 369 8.20 -6.97 13.91
CA LYS A 369 7.68 -5.94 14.80
C LYS A 369 8.55 -4.70 14.82
N GLY A 370 7.95 -3.53 14.61
CA GLY A 370 8.72 -2.29 14.54
C GLY A 370 7.90 -1.04 14.85
N ALA A 371 8.59 -0.01 15.31
CA ALA A 371 8.03 1.32 15.45
C ALA A 371 7.86 1.95 14.06
N ARG A 372 6.77 2.70 13.87
CA ARG A 372 6.38 3.28 12.58
C ARG A 372 7.49 4.06 11.87
N VAL A 373 8.40 4.69 12.60
CA VAL A 373 9.50 5.47 12.01
C VAL A 373 10.52 4.63 11.24
N PHE A 374 10.56 3.32 11.48
CA PHE A 374 11.44 2.39 10.77
C PHE A 374 10.85 1.87 9.46
N ALA A 375 9.57 2.15 9.17
CA ALA A 375 8.92 1.82 7.91
C ALA A 375 9.09 0.34 7.50
N PHE A 376 8.89 -0.59 8.44
CA PHE A 376 9.03 -2.03 8.22
C PHE A 376 8.04 -2.59 7.18
N GLU A 377 7.04 -1.82 6.74
CA GLU A 377 6.19 -2.15 5.60
C GLU A 377 7.03 -2.43 4.34
N LYS A 378 8.18 -1.77 4.18
CA LYS A 378 9.13 -2.04 3.09
C LYS A 378 9.71 -3.46 3.17
N ILE A 379 10.02 -3.95 4.37
CA ILE A 379 10.54 -5.31 4.59
C ILE A 379 9.41 -6.33 4.37
N VAL A 380 8.21 -6.02 4.88
CA VAL A 380 7.01 -6.85 4.66
C VAL A 380 6.78 -7.05 3.16
N GLN A 381 6.90 -6.02 2.33
CA GLN A 381 6.75 -6.14 0.87
C GLN A 381 7.77 -7.07 0.19
N LEU A 382 8.98 -7.21 0.74
CA LEU A 382 10.00 -8.13 0.21
C LEU A 382 9.78 -9.57 0.65
N LEU A 383 9.29 -9.76 1.89
CA LEU A 383 9.06 -11.08 2.45
C LEU A 383 7.71 -11.67 2.08
N GLU A 384 6.70 -10.84 1.88
CA GLU A 384 5.34 -11.27 1.54
C GLU A 384 5.35 -12.02 0.22
N GLN A 385 4.76 -13.22 0.22
CA GLN A 385 4.56 -13.96 -1.01
C GLN A 385 3.63 -13.12 -1.88
N LYS A 386 4.12 -12.67 -3.03
CA LYS A 386 3.29 -12.01 -4.03
C LYS A 386 2.29 -13.03 -4.59
N VAL A 387 1.14 -13.16 -3.93
CA VAL A 387 0.01 -13.90 -4.45
C VAL A 387 -0.70 -12.96 -5.41
N HIS A 388 -0.37 -13.04 -6.69
CA HIS A 388 -1.17 -12.39 -7.73
C HIS A 388 -2.56 -13.05 -7.74
N GLN A 389 -3.55 -12.48 -7.02
CA GLN A 389 -4.93 -13.00 -6.96
C GLN A 389 -5.77 -12.62 -8.19
N THR A 390 -5.13 -12.49 -9.35
CA THR A 390 -5.80 -12.55 -10.64
C THR A 390 -5.07 -13.63 -11.42
N ILE A 391 -5.66 -14.82 -11.49
CA ILE A 391 -5.11 -15.91 -12.28
C ILE A 391 -5.69 -15.75 -13.68
N LEU A 392 -4.83 -15.37 -14.62
CA LEU A 392 -5.10 -15.50 -16.05
C LEU A 392 -4.49 -16.83 -16.49
N GLU A 393 -5.32 -17.85 -16.68
CA GLU A 393 -4.87 -19.11 -17.25
C GLU A 393 -4.78 -18.99 -18.78
N ILE A 394 -3.57 -19.16 -19.31
CA ILE A 394 -3.34 -19.16 -20.76
C ILE A 394 -3.24 -20.59 -21.24
N ASN A 395 -4.22 -20.99 -22.05
CA ASN A 395 -4.20 -22.28 -22.71
C ASN A 395 -3.33 -22.20 -23.98
N LEU A 396 -2.08 -22.64 -23.87
CA LEU A 396 -1.14 -22.66 -25.01
C LEU A 396 -1.66 -23.49 -26.19
N ASN A 397 -2.42 -24.56 -25.94
CA ASN A 397 -3.02 -25.36 -27.03
C ASN A 397 -4.07 -24.56 -27.81
N ALA A 398 -4.79 -23.65 -27.16
CA ALA A 398 -5.74 -22.78 -27.84
C ALA A 398 -5.01 -21.77 -28.76
N ILE A 399 -3.84 -21.27 -28.34
CA ILE A 399 -2.99 -20.41 -29.18
C ILE A 399 -2.52 -21.17 -30.44
N VAL A 400 -2.04 -22.40 -30.28
CA VAL A 400 -1.66 -23.29 -31.39
C VAL A 400 -2.83 -23.47 -32.38
N GLN A 401 -4.03 -23.74 -31.87
CA GLN A 401 -5.22 -23.92 -32.70
C GLN A 401 -5.59 -22.64 -33.46
N ASN A 402 -5.47 -21.47 -32.83
CA ASN A 402 -5.73 -20.19 -33.46
C ASN A 402 -4.75 -19.91 -34.61
N VAL A 403 -3.44 -20.14 -34.40
CA VAL A 403 -2.42 -20.00 -35.45
C VAL A 403 -2.76 -20.89 -36.64
N LYS A 404 -3.06 -22.18 -36.39
CA LYS A 404 -3.46 -23.13 -37.44
C LYS A 404 -4.74 -22.70 -38.17
N ALA A 405 -5.69 -22.09 -37.46
CA ALA A 405 -6.91 -21.57 -38.08
C ALA A 405 -6.60 -20.43 -39.05
N TYR A 406 -5.75 -19.47 -38.68
CA TYR A 406 -5.34 -18.39 -39.57
C TYR A 406 -4.52 -18.90 -40.75
N GLN A 407 -3.58 -19.82 -40.53
CA GLN A 407 -2.77 -20.42 -41.60
C GLN A 407 -3.61 -21.08 -42.70
N ARG A 408 -4.78 -21.63 -42.37
CA ARG A 408 -5.70 -22.23 -43.38
C ARG A 408 -6.28 -21.23 -44.38
N TYR A 409 -6.34 -19.95 -44.01
CA TYR A 409 -6.82 -18.89 -44.90
C TYR A 409 -5.70 -18.27 -45.74
N LEU A 410 -4.44 -18.60 -45.43
CA LEU A 410 -3.28 -18.02 -46.09
C LEU A 410 -2.82 -18.90 -47.25
N GLN A 411 -2.29 -18.26 -48.30
CA GLN A 411 -1.56 -18.98 -49.34
C GLN A 411 -0.25 -19.52 -48.76
N PRO A 412 0.28 -20.67 -49.20
CA PRO A 412 1.51 -21.26 -48.66
C PRO A 412 2.74 -20.34 -48.69
N SER A 413 2.78 -19.35 -49.58
CA SER A 413 3.86 -18.36 -49.69
C SER A 413 3.71 -17.15 -48.76
N THR A 414 2.59 -17.03 -48.04
CA THR A 414 2.31 -15.86 -47.20
C THR A 414 2.94 -16.08 -45.83
N LYS A 415 3.91 -15.23 -45.48
CA LYS A 415 4.55 -15.28 -44.16
C LYS A 415 3.60 -14.76 -43.07
N MET A 416 3.72 -15.32 -41.87
CA MET A 416 2.95 -14.90 -40.69
C MET A 416 3.87 -14.28 -39.65
N MET A 417 3.48 -13.10 -39.17
CA MET A 417 4.09 -12.46 -38.00
C MET A 417 3.12 -12.51 -36.82
N ALA A 418 3.56 -13.03 -35.68
CA ALA A 418 2.77 -13.03 -34.46
C ALA A 418 3.23 -11.93 -33.50
N MET A 419 2.30 -11.07 -33.08
CA MET A 419 2.61 -9.99 -32.15
C MET A 419 2.64 -10.49 -30.71
N VAL A 420 3.77 -10.31 -30.04
CA VAL A 420 4.01 -10.70 -28.63
C VAL A 420 4.31 -9.47 -27.76
N LYS A 421 3.88 -8.28 -28.21
CA LYS A 421 4.10 -6.99 -27.55
C LYS A 421 3.53 -6.90 -26.13
N ALA A 422 4.08 -6.02 -25.30
CA ALA A 422 3.71 -5.82 -23.89
C ALA A 422 3.89 -7.09 -23.04
N PHE A 423 4.94 -7.87 -23.30
CA PHE A 423 5.20 -9.18 -22.67
C PHE A 423 4.01 -10.15 -22.81
N ALA A 424 3.39 -10.17 -24.00
CA ALA A 424 2.11 -10.82 -24.25
C ALA A 424 0.99 -10.38 -23.27
N TYR A 425 0.92 -9.08 -22.97
CA TYR A 425 0.02 -8.50 -21.95
C TYR A 425 0.18 -9.11 -20.54
N GLY A 426 1.41 -9.45 -20.16
CA GLY A 426 1.71 -10.09 -18.87
C GLY A 426 1.41 -11.60 -18.84
N SER A 427 1.22 -12.22 -20.00
CA SER A 427 0.84 -13.64 -20.16
C SER A 427 2.03 -14.59 -20.36
N GLY A 428 3.25 -14.16 -20.04
CA GLY A 428 4.46 -14.97 -20.30
C GLY A 428 4.88 -14.92 -21.77
N GLY A 429 5.51 -13.81 -22.16
CA GLY A 429 5.94 -13.57 -23.55
C GLY A 429 6.91 -14.63 -24.08
N ALA A 430 7.81 -15.15 -23.23
CA ALA A 430 8.78 -16.18 -23.59
C ALA A 430 8.11 -17.54 -23.87
N GLU A 431 7.15 -17.95 -23.04
CA GLU A 431 6.42 -19.21 -23.17
C GLU A 431 5.54 -19.21 -24.43
N ILE A 432 4.83 -18.10 -24.66
CA ILE A 432 4.01 -17.93 -25.87
C ILE A 432 4.90 -17.89 -27.11
N ALA A 433 5.97 -17.11 -27.12
CA ALA A 433 6.92 -17.08 -28.23
C ALA A 433 7.53 -18.46 -28.52
N GLY A 434 7.86 -19.23 -27.48
CA GLY A 434 8.39 -20.57 -27.60
C GLY A 434 7.42 -21.54 -28.27
N VAL A 435 6.13 -21.45 -27.94
CA VAL A 435 5.08 -22.22 -28.62
C VAL A 435 4.91 -21.77 -30.07
N LEU A 436 4.87 -20.46 -30.33
CA LEU A 436 4.68 -19.91 -31.67
C LEU A 436 5.83 -20.26 -32.63
N GLN A 437 7.07 -20.28 -32.14
CA GLN A 437 8.23 -20.74 -32.91
C GLN A 437 8.09 -22.18 -33.42
N ASN A 438 7.43 -23.04 -32.65
CA ASN A 438 7.21 -24.43 -33.03
C ASN A 438 6.01 -24.64 -33.97
N GLU A 439 5.27 -23.57 -34.33
CA GLU A 439 4.01 -23.64 -35.07
C GLU A 439 4.04 -22.88 -36.41
N ASN A 440 5.19 -22.87 -37.10
CA ASN A 440 5.37 -22.26 -38.43
C ASN A 440 4.95 -20.78 -38.50
N VAL A 441 5.25 -20.00 -37.46
CA VAL A 441 5.25 -18.53 -37.54
C VAL A 441 6.61 -18.09 -38.06
N ASP A 442 6.65 -17.12 -38.97
CA ASP A 442 7.90 -16.65 -39.60
C ASP A 442 8.58 -15.54 -38.81
N TYR A 443 7.81 -14.70 -38.12
CA TYR A 443 8.31 -13.55 -37.35
C TYR A 443 7.57 -13.37 -36.04
N LEU A 444 8.24 -12.80 -35.05
CA LEU A 444 7.60 -12.24 -33.86
C LEU A 444 7.71 -10.71 -33.89
N GLY A 445 6.71 -10.02 -33.33
CA GLY A 445 6.73 -8.56 -33.19
C GLY A 445 6.60 -8.12 -31.73
N VAL A 446 7.48 -7.23 -31.27
CA VAL A 446 7.49 -6.66 -29.90
C VAL A 446 7.43 -5.13 -29.93
N ALA A 447 7.02 -4.51 -28.82
CA ALA A 447 6.89 -3.05 -28.79
C ALA A 447 8.23 -2.32 -28.65
N TYR A 448 9.12 -2.84 -27.80
CA TYR A 448 10.37 -2.21 -27.39
C TYR A 448 11.52 -3.22 -27.38
N VAL A 449 12.75 -2.72 -27.35
CA VAL A 449 13.98 -3.52 -27.46
C VAL A 449 14.14 -4.47 -26.27
N ASP A 450 13.81 -4.04 -25.05
CA ASP A 450 13.89 -4.86 -23.84
C ASP A 450 13.02 -6.12 -23.89
N GLU A 451 11.81 -6.03 -24.47
CA GLU A 451 10.96 -7.18 -24.73
C GLU A 451 11.64 -8.20 -25.67
N GLY A 452 12.31 -7.71 -26.72
CA GLY A 452 13.04 -8.55 -27.68
C GLY A 452 14.27 -9.24 -27.05
N ILE A 453 15.01 -8.52 -26.22
CA ILE A 453 16.15 -9.05 -25.46
C ILE A 453 15.70 -10.22 -24.57
N GLU A 454 14.59 -10.09 -23.87
CA GLU A 454 14.06 -11.15 -23.01
C GLU A 454 13.66 -12.39 -23.81
N LEU A 455 13.06 -12.23 -25.00
CA LEU A 455 12.78 -13.37 -25.89
C LEU A 455 14.08 -14.09 -26.32
N ARG A 456 15.14 -13.34 -26.63
CA ARG A 456 16.43 -13.92 -27.02
C ARG A 456 17.08 -14.67 -25.87
N LYS A 457 17.09 -14.11 -24.66
CA LYS A 457 17.56 -14.79 -23.45
C LYS A 457 16.78 -16.06 -23.15
N ALA A 458 15.49 -16.11 -23.52
CA ALA A 458 14.66 -17.29 -23.40
C ALA A 458 14.86 -18.36 -24.52
N GLY A 459 15.81 -18.14 -25.44
CA GLY A 459 16.15 -19.10 -26.48
C GLY A 459 15.29 -19.03 -27.75
N ILE A 460 14.57 -17.92 -27.97
CA ILE A 460 13.83 -17.70 -29.21
C ILE A 460 14.79 -17.37 -30.35
N THR A 461 14.64 -18.07 -31.47
CA THR A 461 15.51 -17.98 -32.66
C THR A 461 14.82 -17.38 -33.88
N LEU A 462 13.48 -17.29 -33.89
CA LEU A 462 12.75 -16.58 -34.95
C LEU A 462 13.22 -15.11 -35.07
N PRO A 463 13.18 -14.51 -36.28
CA PRO A 463 13.29 -13.08 -36.45
C PRO A 463 12.30 -12.31 -35.55
N VAL A 464 12.79 -11.28 -34.87
CA VAL A 464 11.99 -10.45 -33.95
C VAL A 464 12.02 -9.01 -34.43
N MET A 465 10.88 -8.51 -34.90
CA MET A 465 10.69 -7.12 -35.28
C MET A 465 10.38 -6.26 -34.05
N VAL A 466 11.08 -5.13 -33.90
CA VAL A 466 10.88 -4.17 -32.81
C VAL A 466 10.24 -2.90 -33.36
N MET A 467 9.04 -2.59 -32.87
CA MET A 467 8.25 -1.46 -33.38
C MET A 467 8.83 -0.09 -33.00
N ASN A 468 9.20 0.10 -31.74
CA ASN A 468 9.72 1.37 -31.25
C ASN A 468 11.15 1.18 -30.75
N ALA A 469 12.10 1.47 -31.63
CA ALA A 469 13.51 1.58 -31.28
C ALA A 469 13.95 3.05 -31.26
N ASP A 470 14.95 3.35 -30.46
CA ASP A 470 15.65 4.64 -30.39
C ASP A 470 17.16 4.46 -30.62
N GLU A 471 17.89 5.55 -30.81
CA GLU A 471 19.34 5.50 -31.10
C GLU A 471 20.14 4.88 -29.94
N ASP A 472 19.71 5.12 -28.70
CA ASP A 472 20.33 4.56 -27.49
C ASP A 472 20.26 3.01 -27.47
N SER A 473 19.36 2.42 -28.25
CA SER A 473 19.16 0.97 -28.32
C SER A 473 19.89 0.25 -29.46
N PHE A 474 20.66 0.95 -30.29
CA PHE A 474 21.33 0.37 -31.47
C PHE A 474 22.27 -0.78 -31.14
N GLU A 475 23.08 -0.66 -30.09
CA GLU A 475 23.97 -1.73 -29.62
C GLU A 475 23.19 -2.99 -29.26
N ALA A 476 22.11 -2.83 -28.50
CA ALA A 476 21.27 -3.94 -28.08
C ALA A 476 20.53 -4.60 -29.26
N LEU A 477 20.08 -3.83 -30.25
CA LEU A 477 19.45 -4.38 -31.46
C LEU A 477 20.41 -5.32 -32.20
N VAL A 478 21.67 -4.91 -32.35
CA VAL A 478 22.69 -5.71 -33.02
C VAL A 478 23.11 -6.90 -32.17
N GLU A 479 23.43 -6.70 -30.90
CA GLU A 479 23.89 -7.75 -29.97
C GLU A 479 22.87 -8.91 -29.89
N TYR A 480 21.58 -8.58 -29.84
CA TYR A 480 20.50 -9.55 -29.71
C TYR A 480 19.83 -9.91 -31.04
N ASN A 481 20.36 -9.46 -32.18
CA ASN A 481 19.83 -9.72 -33.53
C ASN A 481 18.31 -9.47 -33.63
N LEU A 482 17.92 -8.24 -33.29
CA LEU A 482 16.56 -7.72 -33.32
C LEU A 482 16.40 -6.77 -34.51
N GLU A 483 15.31 -6.88 -35.26
CA GLU A 483 15.10 -6.15 -36.51
C GLU A 483 14.27 -4.87 -36.23
N PRO A 484 14.85 -3.66 -36.30
CA PRO A 484 14.11 -2.44 -35.98
C PRO A 484 13.16 -2.05 -37.11
N VAL A 485 12.06 -1.40 -36.73
CA VAL A 485 11.21 -0.65 -37.66
C VAL A 485 11.80 0.75 -37.85
N LEU A 486 12.10 1.11 -39.09
CA LEU A 486 12.51 2.44 -39.50
C LEU A 486 11.31 3.20 -40.04
N TYR A 487 11.13 4.43 -39.57
CA TYR A 487 9.94 5.25 -39.84
C TYR A 487 10.26 6.68 -40.30
N SER A 488 11.54 7.07 -40.38
CA SER A 488 11.99 8.37 -40.85
C SER A 488 13.40 8.31 -41.46
N PHE A 489 13.74 9.26 -42.34
CA PHE A 489 15.08 9.36 -42.91
C PHE A 489 16.16 9.68 -41.88
N GLU A 490 15.83 10.47 -40.85
CA GLU A 490 16.75 10.78 -39.75
C GLU A 490 17.18 9.49 -39.05
N PHE A 491 16.19 8.69 -38.62
CA PHE A 491 16.45 7.44 -37.93
C PHE A 491 17.12 6.39 -38.84
N LEU A 492 16.70 6.31 -40.10
CA LEU A 492 17.31 5.41 -41.09
C LEU A 492 18.78 5.74 -41.33
N ASN A 493 19.13 7.03 -41.47
CA ASN A 493 20.51 7.46 -41.67
C ASN A 493 21.36 7.26 -40.41
N ALA A 494 20.81 7.54 -39.22
CA ALA A 494 21.48 7.29 -37.95
C ALA A 494 21.82 5.80 -37.77
N PHE A 495 20.84 4.92 -38.01
CA PHE A 495 21.07 3.47 -37.91
C PHE A 495 22.02 2.95 -39.00
N HIS A 496 21.91 3.46 -40.23
CA HIS A 496 22.85 3.12 -41.29
C HIS A 496 24.29 3.51 -40.94
N PHE A 497 24.50 4.71 -40.41
CA PHE A 497 25.81 5.17 -39.96
C PHE A 497 26.37 4.29 -38.84
N TYR A 498 25.52 3.93 -37.87
CA TYR A 498 25.89 3.01 -36.79
C TYR A 498 26.36 1.65 -37.34
N LEU A 499 25.58 1.03 -38.25
CA LEU A 499 25.95 -0.26 -38.86
C LEU A 499 27.27 -0.18 -39.65
N GLN A 500 27.54 0.94 -40.33
CA GLN A 500 28.82 1.15 -41.02
C GLN A 500 30.00 1.19 -40.04
N GLN A 501 29.85 1.80 -38.87
CA GLN A 501 30.90 1.86 -37.85
C GLN A 501 31.21 0.47 -37.27
N GLU A 502 30.17 -0.33 -37.04
CA GLU A 502 30.31 -1.72 -36.57
C GLU A 502 30.76 -2.69 -37.69
N GLY A 503 30.93 -2.21 -38.91
CA GLY A 503 31.33 -3.04 -40.07
C GLY A 503 30.27 -4.05 -40.50
N LEU A 504 29.01 -3.84 -40.12
CA LEU A 504 27.90 -4.73 -40.44
C LEU A 504 27.28 -4.36 -41.78
N GLN A 505 27.13 -5.36 -42.64
CA GLN A 505 26.47 -5.23 -43.94
C GLN A 505 25.25 -6.15 -43.96
N HIS A 506 24.17 -5.69 -44.61
CA HIS A 506 22.92 -6.45 -44.77
C HIS A 506 22.17 -6.79 -43.47
N PHE A 507 22.18 -5.88 -42.48
CA PHE A 507 21.35 -6.04 -41.29
C PHE A 507 19.86 -5.94 -41.66
N PRO A 508 18.99 -6.87 -41.21
CA PRO A 508 17.57 -6.85 -41.53
C PRO A 508 16.84 -5.71 -40.81
N VAL A 509 16.00 -5.00 -41.56
CA VAL A 509 15.18 -3.89 -41.06
C VAL A 509 13.77 -3.96 -41.64
N HIS A 510 12.81 -3.37 -40.94
CA HIS A 510 11.45 -3.18 -41.41
C HIS A 510 11.20 -1.71 -41.73
N LEU A 511 10.39 -1.41 -42.73
CA LEU A 511 10.03 -0.04 -43.09
C LEU A 511 8.55 0.19 -42.75
N GLU A 512 8.27 1.24 -41.99
CA GLU A 512 6.90 1.66 -41.70
C GLU A 512 6.45 2.71 -42.72
N ILE A 513 5.40 2.39 -43.47
CA ILE A 513 4.83 3.27 -44.49
C ILE A 513 3.55 3.88 -43.94
N GLU A 514 3.48 5.21 -43.94
CA GLU A 514 2.31 5.96 -43.52
C GLU A 514 1.22 5.88 -44.60
N THR A 515 0.05 5.33 -44.25
CA THR A 515 -1.05 5.05 -45.18
C THR A 515 -2.30 5.90 -44.95
N GLY A 516 -2.24 6.91 -44.05
CA GLY A 516 -3.27 7.94 -43.87
C GLY A 516 -3.72 8.21 -42.42
N MET A 517 -3.10 7.58 -41.42
CA MET A 517 -3.37 7.84 -40.01
C MET A 517 -2.58 9.03 -39.45
N ASN A 518 -1.57 9.52 -40.18
CA ASN A 518 -0.70 10.66 -39.83
C ASN A 518 -0.09 10.54 -38.44
N ARG A 519 0.43 9.36 -38.10
CA ARG A 519 1.01 9.07 -36.79
C ARG A 519 2.53 8.96 -36.88
N LEU A 520 3.04 8.01 -37.66
CA LEU A 520 4.45 7.62 -37.78
C LEU A 520 4.63 6.83 -39.09
N GLY A 521 5.81 6.91 -39.70
CA GLY A 521 6.15 6.21 -40.94
C GLY A 521 6.46 7.13 -42.11
N PHE A 522 7.08 6.57 -43.13
CA PHE A 522 7.42 7.26 -44.36
C PHE A 522 6.15 7.57 -45.18
N PRO A 523 5.88 8.86 -45.50
CA PRO A 523 4.79 9.24 -46.39
C PRO A 523 4.90 8.59 -47.77
N LEU A 524 3.76 8.29 -48.39
CA LEU A 524 3.71 7.71 -49.75
C LEU A 524 4.44 8.56 -50.80
N GLU A 525 4.56 9.87 -50.58
CA GLU A 525 5.26 10.81 -51.47
C GLU A 525 6.78 10.60 -51.46
N GLU A 526 7.33 10.06 -50.37
CA GLU A 526 8.76 9.85 -50.14
C GLU A 526 9.26 8.48 -50.65
N MET A 527 8.38 7.63 -51.17
CA MET A 527 8.73 6.26 -51.58
C MET A 527 9.79 6.18 -52.68
N LYS A 528 9.92 7.22 -53.51
CA LYS A 528 10.96 7.28 -54.56
C LYS A 528 12.34 7.60 -54.01
N GLU A 529 12.41 8.29 -52.88
CA GLU A 529 13.66 8.63 -52.21
C GLU A 529 14.11 7.49 -51.29
N LEU A 530 13.14 6.76 -50.72
CA LEU A 530 13.39 5.59 -49.88
C LEU A 530 13.87 4.35 -50.67
N ALA A 531 13.45 4.19 -51.92
CA ALA A 531 13.79 3.06 -52.80
C ALA A 531 15.12 3.28 -53.53
#